data_AF-A0A545U8B0-F1
#
_entry.id   AF-A0A545U8B0-F1
#
_cell.length_a   1.000
_cell.length_b   1.000
_cell.length_c   1.000
_cell.angle_alpha   90.00
_cell.angle_beta   90.00
_cell.angle_gamma   90.00
#
_symmetry.space_group_name_H-M   'P 1'
#
loop_
_entity.id
_entity.type
_entity.pdbx_description
1 polymer ?
#
loop_
_entity_poly.entity_id
_entity_poly.type
_entity_poly.pdbx_seq_one_letter_code
_entity_poly.pdbx_strand_id
1 'polypeptide(L)'
;MATLAKVTAAALALAMFGCGGGGGGGTETGDGTSVPPQPQLANISAFVDSSSYAGVLVGCVAAEEQSESCSLDTLPLIGLEHSDPDIDAIMARVAVSHTWMGERFAAVLAELPADILTLLKGVTAIVIDDDIRPSFYTTLTGAIYLDPANLWLTNAEKATINREEDFRSNFGNELAFRSLWRYTLNSVRAYQFYPLDGDEQRELGDIVYRLAALLFHELAHANDFFPPDIIGGLDTTQSVLAAAASIQGQRVAVQLQDDIPLSSDTLRGLAGVMFRGDTPSAEQRALSAAQVGELFAADGANDDYAYSSIYEDVAMLFEETMMKYHFNIDRDTGYTSAPAEAGGCEEFVVGWGNRNRLGDTEVKSRARYVTEALLPQADLSTFFDNLTLPVEMVPGVSWCFNLLSPPARPGSGTSLRIDREHRFHPEDLLRHH
;
A
#
# COMPACT_ATOMS: atom_id res chain seq x y z
N MET A 1 -6.85 44.30 37.26
CA MET A 1 -5.60 43.87 36.60
C MET A 1 -5.35 42.43 36.98
N ALA A 2 -5.78 41.49 36.14
CA ALA A 2 -5.36 40.09 36.18
C ALA A 2 -5.50 39.59 34.74
N THR A 3 -4.35 39.21 34.17
CA THR A 3 -4.13 38.99 32.74
C THR A 3 -4.60 37.59 32.37
N LEU A 4 -5.50 37.49 31.39
CA LEU A 4 -5.88 36.23 30.73
C LEU A 4 -4.66 35.71 29.94
N ALA A 5 -4.14 34.55 30.32
CA ALA A 5 -3.17 33.82 29.51
C ALA A 5 -3.92 33.15 28.35
N LYS A 6 -3.62 33.58 27.12
CA LYS A 6 -4.06 32.90 25.90
C LYS A 6 -3.24 31.62 25.77
N VAL A 7 -3.90 30.47 25.85
CA VAL A 7 -3.33 29.19 25.44
C VAL A 7 -3.55 29.09 23.93
N THR A 8 -2.49 29.34 23.17
CA THR A 8 -2.41 29.00 21.75
C THR A 8 -2.21 27.48 21.65
N ALA A 9 -3.23 26.76 21.20
CA ALA A 9 -3.09 25.40 20.74
C ALA A 9 -2.33 25.42 19.40
N ALA A 10 -1.09 24.94 19.41
CA ALA A 10 -0.36 24.65 18.19
C ALA A 10 -0.89 23.32 17.65
N ALA A 11 -1.66 23.37 16.56
CA ALA A 11 -2.00 22.18 15.79
C ALA A 11 -0.72 21.70 15.09
N LEU A 12 -0.18 20.58 15.56
CA LEU A 12 0.94 19.90 14.93
C LEU A 12 0.39 19.18 13.70
N ALA A 13 0.67 19.69 12.51
CA ALA A 13 0.29 19.02 11.28
C ALA A 13 1.05 17.69 11.17
N LEU A 14 0.31 16.58 11.27
CA LEU A 14 0.77 15.28 10.80
C LEU A 14 0.69 15.30 9.27
N ALA A 15 1.78 15.72 8.65
CA ALA A 15 2.05 15.28 7.30
C ALA A 15 2.52 13.82 7.39
N MET A 16 1.81 12.93 6.67
CA MET A 16 2.35 11.62 6.32
C MET A 16 3.49 11.86 5.33
N PHE A 17 4.64 12.29 5.84
CA PHE A 17 5.88 12.21 5.08
C PHE A 17 6.42 10.80 5.25
N GLY A 18 6.82 10.19 4.14
CA GLY A 18 7.90 9.22 4.17
C GLY A 18 8.96 9.72 5.16
N CYS A 19 9.27 8.87 6.13
CA CYS A 19 10.10 9.12 7.30
C CYS A 19 11.12 10.26 7.13
N GLY A 20 11.00 11.36 7.88
CA GLY A 20 12.04 12.41 7.86
C GLY A 20 11.69 13.68 8.64
N GLY A 21 12.07 13.74 9.92
CA GLY A 21 12.11 14.98 10.71
C GLY A 21 13.43 15.73 10.49
N GLY A 22 13.35 17.03 10.16
CA GLY A 22 14.50 17.86 9.81
C GLY A 22 15.19 18.65 10.94
N GLY A 23 16.21 19.43 10.57
CA GLY A 23 16.61 20.65 11.30
C GLY A 23 18.10 20.87 11.59
N GLY A 24 18.87 21.23 10.55
CA GLY A 24 20.02 22.15 10.51
C GLY A 24 20.95 22.39 11.71
N GLY A 25 22.25 22.13 11.49
CA GLY A 25 23.33 22.95 12.07
C GLY A 25 24.68 22.27 12.36
N GLY A 26 25.53 22.11 11.34
CA GLY A 26 26.99 22.18 11.48
C GLY A 26 27.77 20.89 11.79
N THR A 27 28.73 20.62 10.90
CA THR A 27 29.92 19.74 10.98
C THR A 27 29.74 18.22 10.89
N GLU A 28 30.21 17.73 9.73
CA GLU A 28 30.60 16.37 9.32
C GLU A 28 30.63 15.29 10.41
N THR A 29 29.85 14.23 10.22
CA THR A 29 30.29 12.82 10.04
C THR A 29 29.06 11.96 9.72
N GLY A 30 29.22 11.01 8.80
CA GLY A 30 28.12 10.38 8.05
C GLY A 30 27.05 9.68 8.89
N ASP A 31 25.80 9.90 8.50
CA ASP A 31 24.64 9.11 8.88
C ASP A 31 23.67 9.10 7.70
N GLY A 32 23.35 7.90 7.20
CA GLY A 32 22.63 7.68 5.94
C GLY A 32 21.15 7.48 6.20
N THR A 33 20.41 8.57 6.44
CA THR A 33 18.95 8.56 6.29
C THR A 33 18.63 8.86 4.83
N SER A 34 18.26 7.82 4.06
CA SER A 34 17.81 7.96 2.68
C SER A 34 16.39 8.53 2.69
N VAL A 35 16.28 9.85 2.48
CA VAL A 35 14.99 10.49 2.20
C VAL A 35 14.58 10.07 0.78
N PRO A 36 13.35 9.58 0.55
CA PRO A 36 12.86 9.31 -0.79
C PRO A 36 12.96 10.58 -1.65
N PRO A 37 13.49 10.51 -2.88
CA PRO A 37 13.39 11.63 -3.81
C PRO A 37 11.91 12.02 -3.96
N GLN A 38 11.58 13.30 -3.80
CA GLN A 38 10.24 13.77 -4.13
C GLN A 38 10.09 13.79 -5.66
N PRO A 39 8.95 13.33 -6.22
CA PRO A 39 8.73 13.35 -7.66
C PRO A 39 8.75 14.79 -8.18
N GLN A 40 9.42 15.02 -9.30
CA GLN A 40 9.50 16.33 -9.94
C GLN A 40 8.30 16.47 -10.89
N LEU A 41 7.16 16.87 -10.35
CA LEU A 41 5.88 17.05 -11.05
C LEU A 41 5.87 18.24 -12.05
N ALA A 42 7.00 18.59 -12.64
CA ALA A 42 7.16 19.78 -13.46
C ALA A 42 6.51 19.66 -14.86
N ASN A 43 6.24 18.44 -15.31
CA ASN A 43 5.70 18.12 -16.64
C ASN A 43 4.24 17.61 -16.61
N ILE A 44 3.57 17.59 -15.46
CA ILE A 44 2.16 17.18 -15.40
C ILE A 44 1.21 18.24 -15.98
N SER A 45 0.12 17.75 -16.57
CA SER A 45 -1.04 18.54 -16.95
C SER A 45 -2.33 17.83 -16.55
N ALA A 46 -3.44 18.57 -16.49
CA ALA A 46 -4.74 17.92 -16.36
C ALA A 46 -4.97 16.97 -17.54
N PHE A 47 -5.50 15.77 -17.28
CA PHE A 47 -5.83 14.81 -18.34
C PHE A 47 -7.06 15.27 -19.15
N VAL A 48 -8.05 15.83 -18.46
CA VAL A 48 -9.24 16.43 -19.08
C VAL A 48 -9.11 17.95 -19.04
N ASP A 49 -8.60 18.55 -20.12
CA ASP A 49 -8.38 20.00 -20.25
C ASP A 49 -9.66 20.84 -20.07
N SER A 50 -10.82 20.26 -20.38
CA SER A 50 -12.12 20.93 -20.21
C SER A 50 -12.72 20.80 -18.81
N SER A 51 -12.04 20.11 -17.89
CA SER A 51 -12.47 19.99 -16.49
C SER A 51 -12.53 21.36 -15.83
N SER A 52 -13.52 21.58 -14.95
CA SER A 52 -13.58 22.78 -14.10
C SER A 52 -12.34 22.93 -13.21
N TYR A 53 -11.63 21.82 -12.94
CA TYR A 53 -10.44 21.79 -12.11
C TYR A 53 -9.13 21.96 -12.89
N ALA A 54 -9.15 21.93 -14.23
CA ALA A 54 -7.92 21.95 -15.04
C ALA A 54 -7.01 23.15 -14.71
N GLY A 55 -7.60 24.31 -14.37
CA GLY A 55 -6.85 25.53 -14.04
C GLY A 55 -6.19 25.55 -12.65
N VAL A 56 -6.58 24.67 -11.72
CA VAL A 56 -6.07 24.63 -10.35
C VAL A 56 -5.39 23.31 -10.00
N LEU A 57 -5.70 22.23 -10.73
CA LEU A 57 -5.31 20.86 -10.41
C LEU A 57 -3.80 20.73 -10.20
N VAL A 58 -3.00 21.13 -11.19
CA VAL A 58 -1.52 21.03 -11.14
C VAL A 58 -0.95 21.81 -9.95
N GLY A 59 -1.42 23.04 -9.72
CA GLY A 59 -0.94 23.86 -8.61
C GLY A 59 -1.26 23.25 -7.24
N CYS A 60 -2.43 22.63 -7.09
CA CYS A 60 -2.82 22.00 -5.82
C CYS A 60 -2.10 20.67 -5.55
N VAL A 61 -1.85 19.86 -6.58
CA VAL A 61 -1.17 18.56 -6.41
C VAL A 61 0.35 18.67 -6.35
N ALA A 62 0.92 19.81 -6.75
CA ALA A 62 2.35 20.10 -6.65
C ALA A 62 2.76 20.76 -5.32
N ALA A 63 1.87 20.80 -4.32
CA ALA A 63 2.21 21.36 -3.01
C ALA A 63 3.28 20.51 -2.31
N GLU A 64 4.37 21.15 -1.88
CA GLU A 64 5.48 20.53 -1.13
C GLU A 64 5.47 20.95 0.34
N GLU A 65 4.86 22.11 0.64
CA GLU A 65 4.77 22.64 2.00
C GLU A 65 3.32 22.83 2.46
N GLN A 66 3.09 22.81 3.78
CA GLN A 66 1.76 22.97 4.37
C GLN A 66 1.06 24.26 3.97
N SER A 67 1.82 25.35 3.75
CA SER A 67 1.31 26.64 3.27
C SER A 67 0.76 26.61 1.84
N GLU A 68 1.11 25.59 1.06
CA GLU A 68 0.71 25.41 -0.33
C GLU A 68 -0.51 24.49 -0.47
N SER A 69 -0.90 23.81 0.62
CA SER A 69 -2.07 22.93 0.66
C SER A 69 -3.34 23.70 0.28
N CYS A 70 -3.98 23.30 -0.81
CA CYS A 70 -5.20 23.94 -1.31
C CYS A 70 -6.38 23.78 -0.35
N SER A 71 -7.24 24.80 -0.32
CA SER A 71 -8.56 24.69 0.32
C SER A 71 -9.45 23.70 -0.39
N LEU A 72 -10.35 23.07 0.36
CA LEU A 72 -11.41 22.23 -0.21
C LEU A 72 -12.38 23.04 -1.08
N ASP A 73 -12.49 24.37 -0.90
CA ASP A 73 -13.20 25.25 -1.84
C ASP A 73 -12.48 25.38 -3.20
N THR A 74 -11.16 25.17 -3.24
CA THR A 74 -10.35 25.28 -4.47
C THR A 74 -10.29 23.95 -5.20
N LEU A 75 -10.00 22.87 -4.48
CA LEU A 75 -10.00 21.50 -4.98
C LEU A 75 -10.64 20.58 -3.91
N PRO A 76 -11.96 20.38 -3.94
CA PRO A 76 -12.65 19.59 -2.93
C PRO A 76 -12.31 18.11 -3.06
N LEU A 77 -12.51 17.32 -2.00
CA LEU A 77 -12.61 15.87 -2.14
C LEU A 77 -13.72 15.54 -3.15
N ILE A 78 -13.55 14.49 -3.96
CA ILE A 78 -14.54 14.05 -4.94
C ILE A 78 -15.90 13.79 -4.25
N GLY A 79 -15.88 13.23 -3.04
CA GLY A 79 -17.08 12.94 -2.26
C GLY A 79 -17.88 14.15 -1.77
N LEU A 80 -17.30 15.35 -1.77
CA LEU A 80 -18.03 16.59 -1.44
C LEU A 80 -18.97 17.04 -2.56
N GLU A 81 -18.69 16.65 -3.80
CA GLU A 81 -19.47 17.03 -4.99
C GLU A 81 -20.25 15.86 -5.58
N HIS A 82 -19.69 14.65 -5.48
CA HIS A 82 -20.22 13.44 -6.08
C HIS A 82 -20.48 12.41 -4.98
N SER A 83 -21.74 12.24 -4.61
CA SER A 83 -22.14 11.18 -3.66
C SER A 83 -21.94 9.78 -4.23
N ASP A 84 -22.05 9.65 -5.55
CA ASP A 84 -21.90 8.44 -6.37
C ASP A 84 -21.10 8.81 -7.64
N PRO A 85 -19.76 8.89 -7.57
CA PRO A 85 -18.93 9.33 -8.68
C PRO A 85 -18.86 8.25 -9.78
N ASP A 86 -18.92 8.69 -11.03
CA ASP A 86 -18.62 7.85 -12.20
C ASP A 86 -17.18 8.07 -12.68
N ILE A 87 -16.75 7.29 -13.68
CA ILE A 87 -15.39 7.38 -14.24
C ILE A 87 -15.11 8.80 -14.76
N ASP A 88 -16.07 9.49 -15.37
CA ASP A 88 -15.85 10.84 -15.90
C ASP A 88 -15.58 11.85 -14.78
N ALA A 89 -16.29 11.74 -13.65
CA ALA A 89 -16.03 12.54 -12.45
C ALA A 89 -14.63 12.29 -11.89
N ILE A 90 -14.15 11.03 -11.91
CA ILE A 90 -12.78 10.69 -11.50
C ILE A 90 -11.75 11.27 -12.48
N MET A 91 -11.92 11.04 -13.78
CA MET A 91 -10.97 11.47 -14.81
C MET A 91 -10.86 13.00 -14.90
N ALA A 92 -11.89 13.73 -14.49
CA ALA A 92 -11.85 15.19 -14.35
C ALA A 92 -10.85 15.68 -13.28
N ARG A 93 -10.37 14.79 -12.39
CA ARG A 93 -9.40 15.06 -11.31
C ARG A 93 -8.03 14.42 -11.56
N VAL A 94 -7.79 13.85 -12.74
CA VAL A 94 -6.54 13.16 -13.07
C VAL A 94 -5.54 14.16 -13.67
N ALA A 95 -4.33 14.19 -13.12
CA ALA A 95 -3.17 14.87 -13.69
C ALA A 95 -2.14 13.85 -14.17
N VAL A 96 -1.57 14.06 -15.36
CA VAL A 96 -0.62 13.12 -15.98
C VAL A 96 0.57 13.83 -16.58
N SER A 97 1.75 13.19 -16.55
CA SER A 97 2.90 13.65 -17.35
C SER A 97 2.83 13.20 -18.81
N HIS A 98 2.15 12.07 -19.08
CA HIS A 98 1.92 11.55 -20.41
C HIS A 98 0.46 11.14 -20.61
N THR A 99 -0.15 11.51 -21.74
CA THR A 99 -1.57 11.23 -22.03
C THR A 99 -1.94 9.75 -21.88
N TRP A 100 -1.05 8.84 -22.29
CA TRP A 100 -1.30 7.40 -22.21
C TRP A 100 -1.57 6.93 -20.77
N MET A 101 -0.99 7.60 -19.76
CA MET A 101 -1.19 7.22 -18.35
C MET A 101 -2.65 7.37 -17.93
N GLY A 102 -3.28 8.48 -18.33
CA GLY A 102 -4.70 8.73 -18.06
C GLY A 102 -5.60 7.80 -18.87
N GLU A 103 -5.24 7.51 -20.13
CA GLU A 103 -5.95 6.54 -20.97
C GLU A 103 -5.95 5.13 -20.35
N ARG A 104 -4.80 4.69 -19.81
CA ARG A 104 -4.68 3.38 -19.15
C ARG A 104 -5.40 3.35 -17.82
N PHE A 105 -5.32 4.42 -17.03
CA PHE A 105 -6.05 4.51 -15.77
C PHE A 105 -7.57 4.43 -16.01
N ALA A 106 -8.11 5.20 -16.96
CA ALA A 106 -9.53 5.12 -17.34
C ALA A 106 -9.94 3.72 -17.81
N ALA A 107 -9.10 3.07 -18.63
CA ALA A 107 -9.36 1.72 -19.10
C ALA A 107 -9.41 0.71 -17.96
N VAL A 108 -8.51 0.81 -16.97
CA VAL A 108 -8.53 -0.09 -15.81
C VAL A 108 -9.71 0.22 -14.89
N LEU A 109 -10.06 1.49 -14.64
CA LEU A 109 -11.25 1.84 -13.86
C LEU A 109 -12.53 1.21 -14.41
N ALA A 110 -12.63 1.03 -15.74
CA ALA A 110 -13.76 0.36 -16.38
C ALA A 110 -13.82 -1.16 -16.13
N GLU A 111 -12.70 -1.78 -15.75
CA GLU A 111 -12.59 -3.22 -15.43
C GLU A 111 -12.67 -3.48 -13.90
N LEU A 112 -12.48 -2.45 -13.07
CA LEU A 112 -12.47 -2.57 -11.62
C LEU A 112 -13.88 -2.59 -11.02
N PRO A 113 -14.04 -3.17 -9.81
CA PRO A 113 -15.30 -3.10 -9.07
C PRO A 113 -15.73 -1.65 -8.80
N ALA A 114 -17.03 -1.38 -8.84
CA ALA A 114 -17.60 -0.04 -8.60
C ALA A 114 -17.23 0.55 -7.22
N ASP A 115 -16.89 -0.29 -6.25
CA ASP A 115 -16.42 0.14 -4.93
C ASP A 115 -15.16 1.01 -5.02
N ILE A 116 -14.29 0.83 -6.04
CA ILE A 116 -13.14 1.71 -6.28
C ILE A 116 -13.59 3.16 -6.53
N LEU A 117 -14.64 3.36 -7.32
CA LEU A 117 -15.18 4.70 -7.56
C LEU A 117 -15.74 5.31 -6.27
N THR A 118 -16.40 4.49 -5.44
CA THR A 118 -16.89 4.96 -4.14
C THR A 118 -15.75 5.35 -3.21
N LEU A 119 -14.68 4.57 -3.15
CA LEU A 119 -13.51 4.85 -2.33
C LEU A 119 -12.75 6.11 -2.79
N LEU A 120 -12.76 6.41 -4.10
CA LEU A 120 -12.18 7.65 -4.64
C LEU A 120 -12.88 8.92 -4.13
N LYS A 121 -14.02 8.82 -3.43
CA LYS A 121 -14.62 9.97 -2.73
C LYS A 121 -13.68 10.60 -1.70
N GLY A 122 -12.77 9.82 -1.11
CA GLY A 122 -11.80 10.27 -0.12
C GLY A 122 -10.59 11.02 -0.69
N VAL A 123 -10.48 11.22 -2.00
CA VAL A 123 -9.34 11.94 -2.62
C VAL A 123 -9.76 13.26 -3.26
N THR A 124 -8.83 14.20 -3.37
CA THR A 124 -8.96 15.43 -4.17
C THR A 124 -8.58 15.20 -5.63
N ALA A 125 -7.57 14.37 -5.88
CA ALA A 125 -6.98 14.16 -7.19
C ALA A 125 -6.23 12.82 -7.30
N ILE A 126 -5.90 12.48 -8.55
CA ILE A 126 -5.07 11.34 -8.91
C ILE A 126 -3.95 11.87 -9.80
N VAL A 127 -2.71 11.58 -9.45
CA VAL A 127 -1.52 12.03 -10.18
C VAL A 127 -0.77 10.83 -10.70
N ILE A 128 -0.40 10.84 -11.98
CA ILE A 128 0.37 9.76 -12.61
C ILE A 128 1.51 10.41 -13.40
N ASP A 129 2.73 10.20 -12.95
CA ASP A 129 3.93 10.85 -13.48
C ASP A 129 5.01 9.82 -13.75
N ASP A 130 5.86 10.06 -14.75
CA ASP A 130 6.93 9.14 -15.14
C ASP A 130 7.99 8.94 -14.06
N ASP A 131 8.09 9.85 -13.08
CA ASP A 131 9.05 9.77 -11.99
C ASP A 131 8.47 9.45 -10.60
N ILE A 132 7.16 9.18 -10.49
CA ILE A 132 6.58 8.64 -9.25
C ILE A 132 6.98 7.18 -9.09
N ARG A 133 7.80 6.90 -8.07
CA ARG A 133 8.10 5.55 -7.58
C ARG A 133 8.58 5.60 -6.12
N PRO A 134 7.91 4.91 -5.17
CA PRO A 134 6.68 4.13 -5.31
C PRO A 134 5.44 5.02 -5.46
N SER A 135 4.28 4.37 -5.63
CA SER A 135 2.97 5.03 -5.49
C SER A 135 2.71 5.37 -4.01
N PHE A 136 1.94 6.42 -3.73
CA PHE A 136 1.59 6.80 -2.37
C PHE A 136 0.36 7.72 -2.29
N TYR A 137 -0.29 7.74 -1.13
CA TYR A 137 -1.22 8.79 -0.71
C TYR A 137 -0.52 9.82 0.19
N THR A 138 -0.87 11.10 0.06
CA THR A 138 -0.46 12.14 1.03
C THR A 138 -1.61 13.06 1.40
N THR A 139 -1.68 13.38 2.70
CA THR A 139 -2.66 14.31 3.26
C THR A 139 -2.40 15.76 2.90
N LEU A 140 -1.19 16.09 2.47
CA LEU A 140 -0.82 17.45 2.11
C LEU A 140 -1.69 17.98 0.96
N THR A 141 -1.96 17.11 -0.01
CA THR A 141 -2.79 17.39 -1.18
C THR A 141 -4.10 16.62 -1.15
N GLY A 142 -4.20 15.58 -0.32
CA GLY A 142 -5.35 14.66 -0.29
C GLY A 142 -5.45 13.82 -1.58
N ALA A 143 -4.35 13.64 -2.29
CA ALA A 143 -4.30 12.96 -3.58
C ALA A 143 -3.53 11.64 -3.49
N ILE A 144 -3.80 10.75 -4.45
CA ILE A 144 -2.99 9.56 -4.71
C ILE A 144 -2.03 9.82 -5.88
N TYR A 145 -0.79 9.37 -5.74
CA TYR A 145 0.31 9.50 -6.69
C TYR A 145 0.68 8.09 -7.13
N LEU A 146 0.59 7.79 -8.43
CA LEU A 146 0.69 6.43 -8.95
C LEU A 146 1.95 6.23 -9.80
N ASP A 147 2.72 5.19 -9.49
CA ASP A 147 3.84 4.72 -10.32
C ASP A 147 3.30 4.12 -11.64
N PRO A 148 3.64 4.70 -12.80
CA PRO A 148 3.16 4.26 -14.10
C PRO A 148 3.73 2.90 -14.54
N ALA A 149 4.69 2.33 -13.80
CA ALA A 149 5.10 0.93 -13.95
C ALA A 149 3.90 -0.02 -13.82
N ASN A 150 2.85 0.37 -13.09
CA ASN A 150 1.62 -0.39 -12.95
C ASN A 150 0.63 -0.22 -14.12
N LEU A 151 0.94 0.64 -15.12
CA LEU A 151 -0.03 1.05 -16.16
C LEU A 151 0.40 0.82 -17.62
N TRP A 152 1.70 0.85 -17.95
CA TRP A 152 2.15 0.69 -19.35
C TRP A 152 1.64 -0.61 -20.00
N LEU A 153 1.31 -0.62 -21.28
CA LEU A 153 1.02 -1.85 -22.02
C LEU A 153 2.02 -2.09 -23.14
N THR A 154 2.55 -1.00 -23.68
CA THR A 154 3.46 -1.02 -24.81
C THR A 154 4.89 -0.65 -24.42
N ASN A 155 5.89 -1.17 -25.15
CA ASN A 155 7.28 -0.77 -25.03
C ASN A 155 7.49 0.74 -25.26
N ALA A 156 6.63 1.39 -26.04
CA ALA A 156 6.68 2.83 -26.25
C ALA A 156 6.29 3.60 -24.98
N GLU A 157 5.25 3.16 -24.27
CA GLU A 157 4.84 3.71 -22.97
C GLU A 157 5.89 3.39 -21.90
N LYS A 158 6.36 2.14 -21.84
CA LYS A 158 7.42 1.70 -20.91
C LYS A 158 8.71 2.51 -21.04
N ALA A 159 9.04 2.94 -22.26
CA ALA A 159 10.23 3.73 -22.53
C ALA A 159 10.17 5.16 -21.97
N THR A 160 8.99 5.67 -21.60
CA THR A 160 8.84 7.00 -21.00
C THR A 160 8.96 7.01 -19.49
N ILE A 161 9.07 5.85 -18.83
CA ILE A 161 9.05 5.74 -17.36
C ILE A 161 10.47 5.83 -16.79
N ASN A 162 10.64 6.58 -15.69
CA ASN A 162 11.89 6.64 -14.95
C ASN A 162 12.27 5.24 -14.40
N ARG A 163 13.55 4.89 -14.55
CA ARG A 163 14.12 3.59 -14.16
C ARG A 163 14.96 3.65 -12.89
N GLU A 164 14.91 4.76 -12.16
CA GLU A 164 15.56 4.84 -10.85
C GLU A 164 15.11 3.67 -9.96
N GLU A 165 16.11 3.08 -9.29
CA GLU A 165 15.94 1.92 -8.45
C GLU A 165 15.25 2.32 -7.14
N ASP A 166 14.40 1.43 -6.62
CA ASP A 166 13.82 1.60 -5.30
C ASP A 166 14.94 1.56 -4.25
N PHE A 167 15.11 2.66 -3.50
CA PHE A 167 16.17 2.83 -2.51
C PHE A 167 16.10 1.81 -1.35
N ARG A 168 14.95 1.12 -1.20
CA ARG A 168 14.69 0.16 -0.13
C ARG A 168 15.20 -1.24 -0.42
N SER A 169 15.79 -1.48 -1.59
CA SER A 169 16.23 -2.82 -2.03
C SER A 169 17.22 -3.52 -1.08
N ASN A 170 17.85 -2.76 -0.18
CA ASN A 170 18.82 -3.28 0.79
C ASN A 170 18.30 -3.43 2.23
N PHE A 171 17.06 -3.03 2.51
CA PHE A 171 16.51 -3.09 3.88
C PHE A 171 16.35 -4.54 4.36
N GLY A 172 16.56 -4.75 5.67
CA GLY A 172 16.44 -6.09 6.27
C GLY A 172 17.50 -7.12 5.87
N ASN A 173 18.45 -6.80 4.98
CA ASN A 173 19.45 -7.76 4.50
C ASN A 173 20.32 -8.39 5.61
N GLU A 174 20.49 -7.66 6.71
CA GLU A 174 21.26 -8.09 7.89
C GLU A 174 20.50 -9.04 8.83
N LEU A 175 19.19 -9.27 8.60
CA LEU A 175 18.38 -10.21 9.37
C LEU A 175 18.62 -11.66 8.90
N ALA A 176 18.53 -12.61 9.83
CA ALA A 176 18.71 -14.04 9.56
C ALA A 176 17.52 -14.72 8.87
N PHE A 177 16.46 -13.97 8.57
CA PHE A 177 15.25 -14.43 7.90
C PHE A 177 14.89 -13.51 6.71
N ARG A 178 13.96 -13.96 5.87
CA ARG A 178 13.31 -13.16 4.84
C ARG A 178 11.80 -13.28 4.99
N SER A 179 11.11 -12.16 4.84
CA SER A 179 9.65 -12.12 4.71
C SER A 179 9.31 -12.26 3.24
N LEU A 180 8.48 -13.24 2.89
CA LEU A 180 8.04 -13.51 1.53
C LEU A 180 6.53 -13.43 1.46
N TRP A 181 6.04 -12.87 0.36
CA TRP A 181 4.63 -12.79 0.09
C TRP A 181 4.33 -12.92 -1.40
N ARG A 182 3.10 -13.30 -1.74
CA ARG A 182 2.54 -13.13 -3.08
C ARG A 182 1.02 -13.18 -3.04
N TYR A 183 0.38 -12.53 -4.01
CA TYR A 183 -1.02 -12.79 -4.31
C TYR A 183 -1.18 -14.03 -5.20
N THR A 184 -2.20 -14.84 -4.91
CA THR A 184 -2.47 -16.08 -5.63
C THR A 184 -3.94 -16.25 -5.99
N LEU A 185 -4.19 -16.67 -7.22
CA LEU A 185 -5.49 -17.07 -7.72
C LEU A 185 -5.40 -18.55 -8.13
N ASN A 186 -6.23 -19.41 -7.53
CA ASN A 186 -6.19 -20.85 -7.78
C ASN A 186 -4.80 -21.49 -7.57
N SER A 187 -4.05 -21.04 -6.56
CA SER A 187 -2.66 -21.48 -6.23
C SER A 187 -1.56 -21.02 -7.20
N VAL A 188 -1.91 -20.28 -8.25
CA VAL A 188 -0.97 -19.64 -9.20
C VAL A 188 -0.79 -18.17 -8.82
N ARG A 189 0.35 -17.54 -9.13
CA ARG A 189 0.55 -16.09 -8.91
C ARG A 189 -0.55 -15.30 -9.63
N ALA A 190 -1.16 -14.33 -8.95
CA ALA A 190 -2.31 -13.59 -9.47
C ALA A 190 -1.96 -12.65 -10.64
N TYR A 191 -0.74 -12.12 -10.67
CA TYR A 191 -0.23 -11.27 -11.75
C TYR A 191 1.28 -11.46 -11.90
N GLN A 192 1.83 -11.19 -13.09
CA GLN A 192 3.24 -11.38 -13.38
C GLN A 192 4.06 -10.11 -13.13
N PHE A 193 5.35 -10.29 -12.82
CA PHE A 193 6.31 -9.21 -12.84
C PHE A 193 6.74 -8.92 -14.28
N TYR A 194 6.76 -7.63 -14.63
CA TYR A 194 7.28 -7.16 -15.91
C TYR A 194 8.35 -6.09 -15.65
N PRO A 195 9.62 -6.37 -15.95
CA PRO A 195 10.69 -5.40 -15.70
C PRO A 195 10.63 -4.23 -16.70
N LEU A 196 11.12 -3.07 -16.28
CA LEU A 196 11.14 -1.86 -17.12
C LEU A 196 12.23 -1.88 -18.21
N ASP A 197 13.21 -2.77 -18.11
CA ASP A 197 14.33 -2.91 -19.05
C ASP A 197 14.16 -4.06 -20.05
N GLY A 198 13.09 -4.86 -19.94
CA GLY A 198 12.76 -5.94 -20.87
C GLY A 198 12.10 -5.47 -22.17
N ASP A 199 11.77 -6.40 -23.08
CA ASP A 199 11.11 -6.16 -24.36
C ASP A 199 9.66 -6.67 -24.42
N GLU A 200 9.15 -7.18 -23.29
CA GLU A 200 7.80 -7.70 -23.15
C GLU A 200 6.74 -6.61 -23.25
N GLN A 201 5.58 -6.99 -23.80
CA GLN A 201 4.35 -6.22 -23.85
C GLN A 201 3.34 -6.78 -22.84
N ARG A 202 2.37 -5.97 -22.42
CA ARG A 202 1.27 -6.37 -21.54
C ARG A 202 -0.08 -6.18 -22.24
N GLU A 203 -1.05 -7.00 -21.86
CA GLU A 203 -2.46 -6.78 -22.13
C GLU A 203 -3.11 -6.03 -20.95
N LEU A 204 -4.28 -5.44 -21.16
CA LEU A 204 -4.99 -4.73 -20.09
C LEU A 204 -5.22 -5.63 -18.87
N GLY A 205 -5.58 -6.91 -19.09
CA GLY A 205 -5.79 -7.89 -18.03
C GLY A 205 -4.55 -8.16 -17.16
N ASP A 206 -3.33 -7.97 -17.68
CA ASP A 206 -2.10 -8.17 -16.91
C ASP A 206 -1.92 -7.13 -15.80
N ILE A 207 -2.53 -5.95 -15.93
CA ILE A 207 -2.36 -4.83 -14.99
C ILE A 207 -3.54 -4.64 -14.03
N VAL A 208 -4.71 -5.25 -14.31
CA VAL A 208 -5.94 -5.04 -13.51
C VAL A 208 -5.73 -5.41 -12.05
N TYR A 209 -5.29 -6.64 -11.74
CA TYR A 209 -5.20 -7.09 -10.35
C TYR A 209 -4.09 -6.41 -9.56
N ARG A 210 -2.97 -6.09 -10.22
CA ARG A 210 -1.87 -5.36 -9.58
C ARG A 210 -2.28 -3.94 -9.25
N LEU A 211 -2.94 -3.24 -10.18
CA LEU A 211 -3.46 -1.90 -9.93
C LEU A 211 -4.62 -1.92 -8.93
N ALA A 212 -5.46 -2.96 -8.92
CA ALA A 212 -6.54 -3.09 -7.94
C ALA A 212 -6.00 -3.16 -6.51
N ALA A 213 -5.01 -4.01 -6.25
CA ALA A 213 -4.36 -4.11 -4.93
C ALA A 213 -3.79 -2.76 -4.51
N LEU A 214 -3.04 -2.11 -5.41
CA LEU A 214 -2.50 -0.77 -5.17
C LEU A 214 -3.57 0.27 -4.86
N LEU A 215 -4.65 0.33 -5.64
CA LEU A 215 -5.71 1.30 -5.41
C LEU A 215 -6.46 1.01 -4.10
N PHE A 216 -6.75 -0.25 -3.77
CA PHE A 216 -7.36 -0.56 -2.47
C PHE A 216 -6.46 -0.14 -1.31
N HIS A 217 -5.14 -0.28 -1.45
CA HIS A 217 -4.17 0.20 -0.46
C HIS A 217 -4.20 1.73 -0.30
N GLU A 218 -3.95 2.47 -1.38
CA GLU A 218 -3.85 3.93 -1.30
C GLU A 218 -5.19 4.59 -0.95
N LEU A 219 -6.29 3.99 -1.41
CA LEU A 219 -7.62 4.48 -1.07
C LEU A 219 -8.03 4.11 0.35
N ALA A 220 -7.48 3.05 0.96
CA ALA A 220 -7.66 2.82 2.38
C ALA A 220 -7.04 3.94 3.20
N HIS A 221 -5.83 4.41 2.85
CA HIS A 221 -5.26 5.62 3.45
C HIS A 221 -6.17 6.82 3.26
N ALA A 222 -6.62 7.10 2.03
CA ALA A 222 -7.50 8.23 1.75
C ALA A 222 -8.78 8.21 2.60
N ASN A 223 -9.44 7.05 2.71
CA ASN A 223 -10.67 6.89 3.49
C ASN A 223 -10.42 6.76 5.01
N ASP A 224 -9.21 6.42 5.47
CA ASP A 224 -8.83 6.56 6.88
C ASP A 224 -8.74 8.04 7.27
N PHE A 225 -8.12 8.86 6.42
CA PHE A 225 -7.99 10.29 6.65
C PHE A 225 -9.29 11.05 6.47
N PHE A 226 -10.15 10.59 5.55
CA PHE A 226 -11.47 11.15 5.29
C PHE A 226 -12.55 10.06 5.27
N PRO A 227 -12.97 9.55 6.44
CA PRO A 227 -13.98 8.49 6.52
C PRO A 227 -15.29 8.89 5.82
N PRO A 228 -15.96 7.96 5.10
CA PRO A 228 -17.14 8.28 4.29
C PRO A 228 -18.25 9.02 5.03
N ASP A 229 -18.47 8.71 6.30
CA ASP A 229 -19.50 9.32 7.15
C ASP A 229 -19.17 10.75 7.59
N ILE A 230 -17.92 11.20 7.41
CA ILE A 230 -17.42 12.51 7.87
C ILE A 230 -17.29 13.48 6.70
N ILE A 231 -17.03 13.00 5.47
CA ILE A 231 -16.77 13.84 4.29
C ILE A 231 -17.79 14.97 4.14
N GLY A 232 -19.09 14.66 4.24
CA GLY A 232 -20.17 15.64 4.05
C GLY A 232 -20.23 16.77 5.10
N GLY A 233 -19.50 16.63 6.22
CA GLY A 233 -19.45 17.62 7.31
C GLY A 233 -18.18 18.46 7.36
N LEU A 234 -17.26 18.31 6.40
CA LEU A 234 -16.00 19.05 6.39
C LEU A 234 -16.21 20.56 6.13
N ASP A 235 -15.41 21.39 6.80
CA ASP A 235 -15.35 22.83 6.53
C ASP A 235 -14.53 23.08 5.27
N THR A 236 -15.20 23.42 4.17
CA THR A 236 -14.56 23.53 2.86
C THR A 236 -13.61 24.73 2.75
N THR A 237 -13.70 25.69 3.67
CA THR A 237 -12.81 26.85 3.70
C THR A 237 -11.40 26.50 4.17
N GLN A 238 -11.23 25.34 4.82
CA GLN A 238 -9.94 24.84 5.29
C GLN A 238 -9.13 24.23 4.15
N SER A 239 -7.80 24.23 4.30
CA SER A 239 -6.94 23.37 3.48
C SER A 239 -7.29 21.91 3.72
N VAL A 240 -7.10 21.06 2.71
CA VAL A 240 -7.31 19.61 2.84
C VAL A 240 -6.50 19.02 4.01
N LEU A 241 -5.26 19.49 4.19
CA LEU A 241 -4.42 19.12 5.33
C LEU A 241 -5.04 19.54 6.67
N ALA A 242 -5.54 20.79 6.77
CA ALA A 242 -6.16 21.28 8.00
C ALA A 242 -7.48 20.56 8.32
N ALA A 243 -8.28 20.27 7.29
CA ALA A 243 -9.49 19.47 7.41
C ALA A 243 -9.17 18.07 7.96
N ALA A 244 -8.19 17.37 7.39
CA ALA A 244 -7.73 16.07 7.87
C ALA A 244 -7.20 16.10 9.31
N ALA A 245 -6.53 17.19 9.72
CA ALA A 245 -6.05 17.37 11.08
C ALA A 245 -7.21 17.60 12.07
N SER A 246 -8.25 18.32 11.65
CA SER A 246 -9.41 18.62 12.49
C SER A 246 -10.21 17.38 12.91
N ILE A 247 -10.13 16.30 12.13
CA ILE A 247 -10.83 15.04 12.36
C ILE A 247 -9.90 13.88 12.78
N GLN A 248 -8.65 14.16 13.16
CA GLN A 248 -7.65 13.12 13.45
C GLN A 248 -8.11 12.06 14.46
N GLY A 249 -8.86 12.45 15.49
CA GLY A 249 -9.38 11.50 16.49
C GLY A 249 -10.53 10.59 16.01
N GLN A 250 -11.01 10.81 14.78
CA GLN A 250 -12.09 10.03 14.15
C GLN A 250 -11.57 9.09 13.07
N ARG A 251 -10.24 9.00 12.89
CA ARG A 251 -9.61 8.10 11.92
C ARG A 251 -9.77 6.64 12.34
N VAL A 252 -9.99 5.78 11.36
CA VAL A 252 -10.17 4.34 11.57
C VAL A 252 -8.91 3.72 12.16
N ALA A 253 -7.72 4.16 11.75
CA ALA A 253 -6.44 3.68 12.27
C ALA A 253 -6.25 3.97 13.76
N VAL A 254 -6.68 5.14 14.22
CA VAL A 254 -6.63 5.50 15.65
C VAL A 254 -7.58 4.61 16.44
N GLN A 255 -8.81 4.44 15.95
CA GLN A 255 -9.83 3.63 16.62
C GLN A 255 -9.44 2.14 16.63
N LEU A 256 -8.91 1.60 15.52
CA LEU A 256 -8.40 0.23 15.43
C LEU A 256 -7.26 0.00 16.43
N GLN A 257 -6.32 0.96 16.56
CA GLN A 257 -5.25 0.88 17.53
C GLN A 257 -5.76 0.90 18.97
N ASP A 258 -6.77 1.72 19.27
CA ASP A 258 -7.31 1.82 20.63
C ASP A 258 -8.18 0.60 21.00
N ASP A 259 -8.96 0.07 20.06
CA ASP A 259 -9.95 -0.99 20.29
C ASP A 259 -9.35 -2.40 20.14
N ILE A 260 -8.53 -2.65 19.11
CA ILE A 260 -8.00 -3.97 18.74
C ILE A 260 -6.52 -3.87 18.26
N PRO A 261 -5.59 -3.45 19.16
CA PRO A 261 -4.20 -3.17 18.79
C PRO A 261 -3.39 -4.40 18.38
N LEU A 262 -2.40 -4.17 17.52
CA LEU A 262 -1.24 -5.06 17.42
C LEU A 262 -0.38 -4.93 18.67
N SER A 263 0.09 -6.06 19.21
CA SER A 263 0.74 -6.10 20.52
C SER A 263 2.26 -6.25 20.47
N SER A 264 2.82 -6.79 19.38
CA SER A 264 4.24 -7.16 19.34
C SER A 264 5.20 -5.98 19.07
N ASP A 265 5.92 -5.54 20.10
CA ASP A 265 7.00 -4.56 19.95
C ASP A 265 8.18 -5.09 19.14
N THR A 266 8.46 -6.40 19.21
CA THR A 266 9.51 -7.03 18.41
C THR A 266 9.19 -6.92 16.92
N LEU A 267 7.94 -7.16 16.52
CA LEU A 267 7.53 -7.04 15.12
C LEU A 267 7.51 -5.58 14.65
N ARG A 268 7.11 -4.63 15.50
CA ARG A 268 7.29 -3.19 15.22
C ARG A 268 8.76 -2.82 14.98
N GLY A 269 9.66 -3.30 15.83
CA GLY A 269 11.09 -3.07 15.66
C GLY A 269 11.62 -3.70 14.37
N LEU A 270 11.17 -4.90 14.01
CA LEU A 270 11.56 -5.56 12.75
C LEU A 270 11.01 -4.82 11.52
N ALA A 271 9.78 -4.30 11.59
CA ALA A 271 9.21 -3.49 10.52
C ALA A 271 9.97 -2.17 10.30
N GLY A 272 10.49 -1.54 11.36
CA GLY A 272 11.41 -0.40 11.23
C GLY A 272 12.66 -0.75 10.41
N VAL A 273 13.24 -1.92 10.65
CA VAL A 273 14.39 -2.41 9.88
C VAL A 273 14.02 -2.75 8.43
N MET A 274 12.90 -3.46 8.22
CA MET A 274 12.51 -3.96 6.91
C MET A 274 11.95 -2.88 5.99
N PHE A 275 11.34 -1.82 6.52
CA PHE A 275 10.58 -0.86 5.72
C PHE A 275 11.02 0.60 5.91
N ARG A 276 11.81 0.91 6.95
CA ARG A 276 12.26 2.29 7.24
C ARG A 276 13.78 2.46 7.24
N GLY A 277 14.54 1.38 7.05
CA GLY A 277 16.00 1.42 6.98
C GLY A 277 16.67 1.50 8.35
N ASP A 278 15.97 1.19 9.44
CA ASP A 278 16.59 1.15 10.77
C ASP A 278 17.69 0.09 10.82
N THR A 279 18.76 0.35 11.59
CA THR A 279 19.82 -0.64 11.81
C THR A 279 19.34 -1.73 12.79
N PRO A 280 19.41 -3.03 12.44
CA PRO A 280 18.92 -4.07 13.34
C PRO A 280 19.83 -4.29 14.56
N SER A 281 19.22 -4.49 15.73
CA SER A 281 19.89 -4.84 16.97
C SER A 281 20.51 -6.25 16.93
N ALA A 282 21.37 -6.57 17.91
CA ALA A 282 21.96 -7.91 18.03
C ALA A 282 20.88 -8.99 18.25
N GLU A 283 19.84 -8.67 19.01
CA GLU A 283 18.69 -9.53 19.27
C GLU A 283 17.88 -9.76 17.99
N GLN A 284 17.58 -8.70 17.22
CA GLN A 284 16.84 -8.80 15.96
C GLN A 284 17.60 -9.63 14.91
N ARG A 285 18.93 -9.47 14.82
CA ARG A 285 19.79 -10.28 13.93
C ARG A 285 19.79 -11.76 14.29
N ALA A 286 19.58 -12.09 15.57
CA ALA A 286 19.59 -13.46 16.06
C ALA A 286 18.23 -14.18 15.92
N LEU A 287 17.15 -13.47 15.56
CA LEU A 287 15.83 -14.07 15.39
C LEU A 287 15.80 -14.97 14.13
N SER A 288 15.36 -16.21 14.34
CA SER A 288 15.09 -17.14 13.24
C SER A 288 13.71 -16.91 12.63
N ALA A 289 13.53 -17.38 11.39
CA ALA A 289 12.25 -17.33 10.68
C ALA A 289 11.08 -17.93 11.48
N ALA A 290 11.32 -19.05 12.19
CA ALA A 290 10.31 -19.67 13.03
C ALA A 290 9.91 -18.79 14.22
N GLN A 291 10.87 -18.15 14.91
CA GLN A 291 10.58 -17.27 16.04
C GLN A 291 9.81 -16.01 15.60
N VAL A 292 10.17 -15.43 14.46
CA VAL A 292 9.42 -14.29 13.90
C VAL A 292 8.01 -14.72 13.51
N GLY A 293 7.88 -15.88 12.87
CA GLY A 293 6.60 -16.47 12.53
C GLY A 293 5.71 -16.76 13.73
N GLU A 294 6.26 -17.28 14.83
CA GLU A 294 5.51 -17.51 16.09
C GLU A 294 4.99 -16.20 16.68
N LEU A 295 5.79 -15.13 16.66
CA LEU A 295 5.35 -13.80 17.10
C LEU A 295 4.23 -13.26 16.22
N PHE A 296 4.37 -13.40 14.89
CA PHE A 296 3.40 -12.90 13.93
C PHE A 296 2.09 -13.70 13.98
N ALA A 297 2.18 -15.03 14.12
CA ALA A 297 1.03 -15.91 14.25
C ALA A 297 0.17 -15.60 15.48
N ALA A 298 0.79 -15.15 16.57
CA ALA A 298 0.15 -14.83 17.83
C ALA A 298 -0.45 -13.43 17.91
N ASP A 299 -0.44 -12.66 16.81
CA ASP A 299 -0.88 -11.27 16.76
C ASP A 299 -1.77 -11.02 15.52
N GLY A 300 -2.51 -9.91 15.54
CA GLY A 300 -3.67 -9.72 14.66
C GLY A 300 -3.40 -9.14 13.26
N ALA A 301 -2.16 -9.08 12.79
CA ALA A 301 -1.83 -8.50 11.49
C ALA A 301 -2.04 -9.52 10.36
N ASN A 302 -2.61 -9.13 9.22
CA ASN A 302 -2.62 -9.97 8.02
C ASN A 302 -1.27 -9.98 7.30
N ASP A 303 -0.48 -8.94 7.53
CA ASP A 303 0.76 -8.69 6.82
C ASP A 303 1.78 -7.94 7.72
N ASP A 304 3.07 -8.21 7.58
CA ASP A 304 4.08 -7.63 8.48
C ASP A 304 4.38 -6.14 8.23
N TYR A 305 3.96 -5.60 7.08
CA TYR A 305 4.00 -4.17 6.81
C TYR A 305 3.08 -3.37 7.72
N ALA A 306 2.01 -3.99 8.24
CA ALA A 306 1.10 -3.41 9.23
C ALA A 306 1.81 -2.93 10.51
N TYR A 307 2.96 -3.52 10.84
CA TYR A 307 3.73 -3.10 12.02
C TYR A 307 4.55 -1.83 11.80
N SER A 308 4.69 -1.36 10.55
CA SER A 308 5.44 -0.14 10.26
C SER A 308 4.68 1.09 10.75
N SER A 309 3.36 1.15 10.56
CA SER A 309 2.51 2.23 11.10
C SER A 309 1.07 1.75 11.28
N ILE A 310 0.31 2.45 12.13
CA ILE A 310 -1.13 2.19 12.30
C ILE A 310 -1.92 2.39 11.00
N TYR A 311 -1.41 3.21 10.08
CA TYR A 311 -2.05 3.49 8.81
C TYR A 311 -1.85 2.31 7.84
N GLU A 312 -0.66 1.71 7.85
CA GLU A 312 -0.38 0.51 7.05
C GLU A 312 -1.18 -0.70 7.54
N ASP A 313 -1.46 -0.79 8.84
CA ASP A 313 -2.33 -1.84 9.39
C ASP A 313 -3.74 -1.77 8.81
N VAL A 314 -4.33 -0.57 8.76
CA VAL A 314 -5.63 -0.34 8.09
C VAL A 314 -5.55 -0.66 6.60
N ALA A 315 -4.54 -0.14 5.91
CA ALA A 315 -4.41 -0.31 4.46
C ALA A 315 -4.22 -1.78 4.06
N MET A 316 -3.36 -2.52 4.75
CA MET A 316 -3.14 -3.94 4.47
C MET A 316 -4.38 -4.79 4.76
N LEU A 317 -5.09 -4.54 5.87
CA LEU A 317 -6.32 -5.27 6.21
C LEU A 317 -7.41 -5.04 5.15
N PHE A 318 -7.55 -3.80 4.69
CA PHE A 318 -8.53 -3.44 3.67
C PHE A 318 -8.15 -3.99 2.29
N GLU A 319 -6.89 -3.81 1.84
CA GLU A 319 -6.37 -4.31 0.57
C GLU A 319 -6.62 -5.82 0.41
N GLU A 320 -6.17 -6.63 1.37
CA GLU A 320 -6.33 -8.09 1.27
C GLU A 320 -7.80 -8.51 1.30
N THR A 321 -8.63 -7.83 2.09
CA THR A 321 -10.07 -8.06 2.12
C THR A 321 -10.70 -7.83 0.75
N MET A 322 -10.43 -6.68 0.12
CA MET A 322 -11.05 -6.30 -1.14
C MET A 322 -10.54 -7.16 -2.31
N MET A 323 -9.26 -7.52 -2.29
CA MET A 323 -8.68 -8.47 -3.25
C MET A 323 -9.34 -9.86 -3.16
N LYS A 324 -9.58 -10.34 -1.93
CA LYS A 324 -10.26 -11.62 -1.71
C LYS A 324 -11.74 -11.54 -2.07
N TYR A 325 -12.43 -10.48 -1.69
CA TYR A 325 -13.87 -10.32 -1.91
C TYR A 325 -14.22 -10.20 -3.40
N HIS A 326 -13.52 -9.35 -4.16
CA HIS A 326 -13.88 -9.10 -5.56
C HIS A 326 -13.31 -10.11 -6.55
N PHE A 327 -12.12 -10.66 -6.25
CA PHE A 327 -11.38 -11.47 -7.23
C PHE A 327 -11.12 -12.90 -6.75
N ASN A 328 -11.50 -13.24 -5.51
CA ASN A 328 -11.15 -14.50 -4.87
C ASN A 328 -9.62 -14.77 -4.88
N ILE A 329 -8.84 -13.70 -4.79
CA ILE A 329 -7.38 -13.75 -4.70
C ILE A 329 -6.98 -13.92 -3.23
N ASP A 330 -6.22 -14.97 -2.93
CA ASP A 330 -5.63 -15.21 -1.62
C ASP A 330 -4.24 -14.58 -1.53
N ARG A 331 -3.75 -14.33 -0.31
CA ARG A 331 -2.36 -13.94 -0.04
C ARG A 331 -1.61 -15.11 0.59
N ASP A 332 -0.47 -15.46 0.00
CA ASP A 332 0.55 -16.29 0.63
C ASP A 332 1.49 -15.34 1.39
N THR A 333 1.77 -15.61 2.67
CA THR A 333 2.75 -14.88 3.49
C THR A 333 3.57 -15.86 4.30
N GLY A 334 4.86 -15.58 4.49
CA GLY A 334 5.70 -16.43 5.34
C GLY A 334 7.09 -15.90 5.60
N TYR A 335 7.71 -16.46 6.63
CA TYR A 335 9.09 -16.20 6.99
C TYR A 335 9.96 -17.39 6.64
N THR A 336 11.06 -17.15 5.95
CA THR A 336 12.03 -18.17 5.56
C THR A 336 13.39 -17.87 6.16
N SER A 337 14.28 -18.86 6.24
CA SER A 337 15.69 -18.59 6.47
C SER A 337 16.23 -17.66 5.37
N ALA A 338 17.14 -16.75 5.72
CA ALA A 338 17.91 -16.03 4.73
C ALA A 338 18.79 -17.04 3.96
N PRO A 339 18.70 -17.11 2.62
CA PRO A 339 19.52 -18.04 1.85
C PRO A 339 20.98 -17.62 1.90
N ALA A 340 21.90 -18.59 1.87
CA ALA A 340 23.34 -18.32 1.88
C ALA A 340 23.85 -17.68 0.59
N GLU A 341 23.18 -17.96 -0.53
CA GLU A 341 23.47 -17.44 -1.86
C GLU A 341 22.17 -16.99 -2.53
N ALA A 342 22.25 -16.04 -3.48
CA ALA A 342 21.09 -15.68 -4.29
C ALA A 342 20.68 -16.86 -5.18
N GLY A 343 19.42 -17.31 -5.08
CA GLY A 343 18.92 -18.49 -5.77
C GLY A 343 17.41 -18.44 -6.02
N GLY A 344 16.85 -19.55 -6.50
CA GLY A 344 15.41 -19.72 -6.70
C GLY A 344 14.64 -19.88 -5.40
N CYS A 345 13.31 -20.01 -5.47
CA CYS A 345 12.46 -20.16 -4.27
C CYS A 345 12.77 -21.44 -3.49
N GLU A 346 13.57 -22.37 -4.04
CA GLU A 346 13.99 -23.60 -3.39
C GLU A 346 14.95 -23.33 -2.21
N GLU A 347 15.71 -22.24 -2.27
CA GLU A 347 16.69 -21.84 -1.25
C GLU A 347 16.05 -21.19 -0.01
N PHE A 348 14.79 -20.75 -0.14
CA PHE A 348 14.05 -20.10 0.93
C PHE A 348 13.30 -21.14 1.76
N VAL A 349 13.93 -21.66 2.82
CA VAL A 349 13.32 -22.67 3.69
C VAL A 349 12.33 -22.03 4.65
N VAL A 350 11.06 -22.42 4.57
CA VAL A 350 9.97 -21.86 5.40
C VAL A 350 10.17 -22.24 6.86
N GLY A 351 10.21 -21.24 7.74
CA GLY A 351 10.10 -21.42 9.19
C GLY A 351 8.65 -21.33 9.66
N TRP A 352 7.86 -20.48 9.01
CA TRP A 352 6.44 -20.28 9.25
C TRP A 352 5.79 -19.64 8.00
N GLY A 353 4.53 -19.93 7.70
CA GLY A 353 3.82 -19.25 6.62
C GLY A 353 2.40 -19.78 6.43
N ASN A 354 1.53 -18.96 5.86
CA ASN A 354 0.12 -19.27 5.67
C ASN A 354 -0.35 -18.76 4.30
N ARG A 355 -1.28 -19.49 3.71
CA ARG A 355 -2.19 -18.97 2.68
C ARG A 355 -3.48 -18.48 3.32
N ASN A 356 -3.98 -17.34 2.86
CA ASN A 356 -5.25 -16.75 3.29
C ASN A 356 -5.27 -16.48 4.80
N ARG A 357 -4.27 -15.73 5.29
CA ARG A 357 -4.19 -15.32 6.70
C ARG A 357 -5.39 -14.46 7.12
N LEU A 358 -6.05 -13.77 6.19
CA LEU A 358 -7.33 -13.09 6.40
C LEU A 358 -8.41 -13.98 7.08
N GLY A 359 -8.35 -15.30 6.90
CA GLY A 359 -9.26 -16.25 7.55
C GLY A 359 -9.00 -16.52 9.03
N ASP A 360 -7.86 -16.07 9.59
CA ASP A 360 -7.54 -16.19 11.01
C ASP A 360 -8.57 -15.41 11.86
N THR A 361 -8.88 -15.89 13.07
CA THR A 361 -9.98 -15.30 13.86
C THR A 361 -9.67 -13.88 14.33
N GLU A 362 -8.42 -13.60 14.73
CA GLU A 362 -8.03 -12.28 15.19
C GLU A 362 -7.94 -11.32 14.00
N VAL A 363 -7.25 -11.75 12.94
CA VAL A 363 -7.11 -10.97 11.69
C VAL A 363 -8.46 -10.65 11.08
N LYS A 364 -9.36 -11.65 10.98
CA LYS A 364 -10.71 -11.49 10.43
C LYS A 364 -11.53 -10.45 11.18
N SER A 365 -11.45 -10.43 12.51
CA SER A 365 -12.21 -9.47 13.31
C SER A 365 -11.77 -8.03 13.06
N ARG A 366 -10.45 -7.81 12.92
CA ARG A 366 -9.85 -6.51 12.58
C ARG A 366 -10.14 -6.09 11.14
N ALA A 367 -10.03 -7.01 10.19
CA ALA A 367 -10.37 -6.76 8.79
C ALA A 367 -11.84 -6.36 8.60
N ARG A 368 -12.75 -7.04 9.32
CA ARG A 368 -14.17 -6.69 9.34
C ARG A 368 -14.42 -5.29 9.89
N TYR A 369 -13.79 -4.96 11.02
CA TYR A 369 -13.86 -3.63 11.62
C TYR A 369 -13.44 -2.53 10.63
N VAL A 370 -12.27 -2.70 9.99
CA VAL A 370 -11.75 -1.74 9.02
C VAL A 370 -12.68 -1.60 7.81
N THR A 371 -13.14 -2.72 7.26
CA THR A 371 -13.94 -2.71 6.03
C THR A 371 -15.32 -2.10 6.25
N GLU A 372 -15.97 -2.40 7.38
CA GLU A 372 -17.25 -1.79 7.75
C GLU A 372 -17.12 -0.26 7.97
N ALA A 373 -15.95 0.23 8.40
CA ALA A 373 -15.68 1.65 8.58
C ALA A 373 -15.36 2.39 7.27
N LEU A 374 -14.56 1.78 6.38
CA LEU A 374 -14.13 2.41 5.13
C LEU A 374 -15.12 2.26 3.98
N LEU A 375 -16.00 1.25 4.02
CA LEU A 375 -16.97 0.96 2.97
C LEU A 375 -18.35 0.59 3.56
N PRO A 376 -18.98 1.49 4.35
CA PRO A 376 -20.17 1.16 5.16
C PRO A 376 -21.41 0.77 4.36
N GLN A 377 -21.46 1.10 3.07
CA GLN A 377 -22.56 0.72 2.18
C GLN A 377 -22.48 -0.73 1.67
N ALA A 378 -21.33 -1.38 1.81
CA ALA A 378 -21.12 -2.76 1.37
C ALA A 378 -21.36 -3.73 2.54
N ASP A 379 -22.41 -4.56 2.43
CA ASP A 379 -22.66 -5.62 3.42
C ASP A 379 -21.79 -6.85 3.14
N LEU A 380 -20.63 -6.91 3.80
CA LEU A 380 -19.68 -8.03 3.70
C LEU A 380 -19.86 -9.06 4.83
N SER A 381 -20.96 -9.01 5.60
CA SER A 381 -21.18 -9.93 6.72
C SER A 381 -21.09 -11.39 6.30
N THR A 382 -21.80 -11.75 5.23
CA THR A 382 -21.80 -13.12 4.67
C THR A 382 -20.42 -13.51 4.13
N PHE A 383 -19.65 -12.55 3.61
CA PHE A 383 -18.28 -12.80 3.15
C PHE A 383 -17.39 -13.20 4.33
N PHE A 384 -17.35 -12.39 5.40
CA PHE A 384 -16.54 -12.67 6.58
C PHE A 384 -16.98 -13.95 7.31
N ASP A 385 -18.29 -14.22 7.39
CA ASP A 385 -18.81 -15.41 8.05
C ASP A 385 -18.42 -16.70 7.32
N ASN A 386 -18.14 -16.63 6.01
CA ASN A 386 -17.76 -17.77 5.17
C ASN A 386 -16.27 -17.84 4.83
N LEU A 387 -15.42 -16.94 5.35
CA LEU A 387 -13.98 -17.03 5.16
C LEU A 387 -13.44 -18.36 5.71
N THR A 388 -12.74 -19.10 4.87
CA THR A 388 -12.06 -20.33 5.25
C THR A 388 -10.86 -20.04 6.14
N LEU A 389 -10.56 -20.94 7.07
CA LEU A 389 -9.36 -20.84 7.90
C LEU A 389 -8.09 -20.81 7.04
N PRO A 390 -7.00 -20.20 7.55
CA PRO A 390 -5.72 -20.18 6.85
C PRO A 390 -5.21 -21.61 6.57
N VAL A 391 -4.52 -21.77 5.44
CA VAL A 391 -3.80 -23.02 5.13
C VAL A 391 -2.35 -22.85 5.52
N GLU A 392 -1.93 -23.58 6.53
CA GLU A 392 -0.54 -23.59 7.01
C GLU A 392 0.43 -24.14 5.94
N MET A 393 1.54 -23.44 5.76
CA MET A 393 2.70 -23.98 5.06
C MET A 393 3.45 -24.96 5.96
N VAL A 394 4.23 -25.85 5.36
CA VAL A 394 5.02 -26.88 6.07
C VAL A 394 6.40 -26.30 6.41
N PRO A 395 6.74 -26.14 7.71
CA PRO A 395 8.08 -25.72 8.11
C PRO A 395 9.16 -26.72 7.68
N GLY A 396 10.35 -26.20 7.37
CA GLY A 396 11.47 -27.00 6.86
C GLY A 396 11.36 -27.40 5.38
N VAL A 397 10.28 -26.99 4.70
CA VAL A 397 10.10 -27.14 3.26
C VAL A 397 10.35 -25.79 2.57
N SER A 398 10.95 -25.81 1.38
CA SER A 398 11.21 -24.58 0.63
C SER A 398 9.92 -23.83 0.28
N TRP A 399 10.02 -22.53 0.03
CA TRP A 399 8.93 -21.70 -0.47
C TRP A 399 8.26 -22.36 -1.68
N CYS A 400 8.98 -22.73 -2.76
CA CYS A 400 8.35 -23.29 -3.97
C CYS A 400 7.41 -24.48 -3.70
N PHE A 401 7.85 -25.45 -2.90
CA PHE A 401 7.06 -26.65 -2.59
C PHE A 401 5.86 -26.38 -1.67
N ASN A 402 5.93 -25.31 -0.87
CA ASN A 402 4.80 -24.84 -0.07
C ASN A 402 3.73 -24.12 -0.89
N LEU A 403 4.05 -23.66 -2.10
CA LEU A 403 3.10 -22.99 -2.99
C LEU A 403 2.11 -23.94 -3.66
N LEU A 404 2.43 -25.24 -3.70
CA LEU A 404 1.60 -26.30 -4.27
C LEU A 404 0.35 -26.55 -3.40
N SER A 405 -0.75 -26.99 -4.03
CA SER A 405 -2.00 -27.33 -3.31
C SER A 405 -2.34 -28.84 -3.45
N PRO A 406 -2.37 -29.62 -2.36
CA PRO A 406 -1.91 -29.25 -1.01
C PRO A 406 -0.38 -29.08 -0.95
N PRO A 407 0.16 -28.39 0.06
CA PRO A 407 1.60 -28.25 0.26
C PRO A 407 2.30 -29.62 0.25
N ALA A 408 3.36 -29.76 -0.55
CA ALA A 408 4.01 -31.05 -0.79
C ALA A 408 5.40 -31.13 -0.17
N ARG A 409 5.80 -32.32 0.29
CA ARG A 409 7.18 -32.58 0.72
C ARG A 409 8.03 -33.08 -0.46
N PRO A 410 9.27 -32.57 -0.66
CA PRO A 410 10.17 -33.14 -1.64
C PRO A 410 10.44 -34.62 -1.31
N GLY A 411 10.15 -35.52 -2.27
CA GLY A 411 10.27 -36.98 -2.11
C GLY A 411 9.01 -37.79 -2.39
N SER A 412 7.86 -37.16 -2.66
CA SER A 412 6.60 -37.84 -3.03
C SER A 412 6.55 -38.34 -4.48
N GLY A 413 7.62 -38.97 -4.99
CA GLY A 413 7.62 -39.81 -6.20
C GLY A 413 7.09 -39.23 -7.53
N THR A 414 6.70 -37.96 -7.58
CA THR A 414 6.10 -37.32 -8.75
C THR A 414 7.03 -36.21 -9.19
N SER A 415 7.58 -36.33 -10.40
CA SER A 415 8.34 -35.26 -11.05
C SER A 415 7.39 -34.09 -11.34
N LEU A 416 7.09 -33.29 -10.33
CA LEU A 416 6.39 -32.03 -10.48
C LEU A 416 7.38 -31.04 -11.07
N ARG A 417 7.18 -30.67 -12.34
CA ARG A 417 7.89 -29.54 -12.93
C ARG A 417 7.39 -28.29 -12.21
N ILE A 418 8.31 -27.57 -11.58
CA ILE A 418 8.07 -26.19 -11.13
C ILE A 418 7.92 -25.39 -12.43
N ASP A 419 6.68 -25.20 -12.88
CA ASP A 419 6.41 -24.43 -14.08
C ASP A 419 6.82 -22.96 -13.88
N ARG A 420 6.95 -22.23 -14.99
CA ARG A 420 7.39 -20.83 -15.06
C ARG A 420 6.64 -19.90 -14.08
N GLU A 421 5.42 -20.30 -13.72
CA GLU A 421 4.46 -19.67 -12.81
C GLU A 421 4.81 -19.76 -11.30
N HIS A 422 5.78 -20.59 -10.93
CA HIS A 422 6.23 -20.80 -9.56
C HIS A 422 7.63 -20.23 -9.30
N ARG A 423 8.16 -19.39 -10.22
CA ARG A 423 9.48 -18.79 -10.03
C ARG A 423 9.43 -17.72 -8.95
N PHE A 424 10.48 -17.71 -8.13
CA PHE A 424 10.81 -16.61 -7.24
C PHE A 424 11.03 -15.36 -8.07
N HIS A 425 10.36 -14.27 -7.69
CA HIS A 425 10.63 -12.96 -8.25
C HIS A 425 11.27 -12.09 -7.16
N PRO A 426 12.25 -11.23 -7.51
CA PRO A 426 12.80 -10.27 -6.55
C PRO A 426 11.73 -9.40 -5.86
N GLU A 427 10.57 -9.18 -6.51
CA GLU A 427 9.42 -8.50 -5.89
C GLU A 427 8.80 -9.26 -4.71
N ASP A 428 9.02 -10.58 -4.57
CA ASP A 428 8.55 -11.35 -3.42
C ASP A 428 9.24 -10.91 -2.12
N LEU A 429 10.39 -10.23 -2.24
CA LEU A 429 11.14 -9.62 -1.15
C LEU A 429 10.89 -8.11 -1.01
N LEU A 430 10.32 -7.46 -2.03
CA LEU A 430 10.14 -6.02 -2.06
C LEU A 430 8.67 -5.69 -1.81
N ARG A 431 8.42 -4.63 -1.05
CA ARG A 431 7.08 -4.04 -0.96
C ARG A 431 7.06 -2.80 -1.83
N HIS A 432 6.08 -2.71 -2.73
CA HIS A 432 6.00 -1.65 -3.72
C HIS A 432 5.10 -0.47 -3.30
N HIS A 433 4.65 -0.46 -2.05
CA HIS A 433 3.96 0.65 -1.38
C HIS A 433 4.99 1.44 -0.58
#